data_AF-B9EVB9-F1
#
_entry.id   AF-B9EVB9-F1
#
_cell.length_a   1.000
_cell.length_b   1.000
_cell.length_c   1.000
_cell.angle_alpha   90.00
_cell.angle_beta   90.00
_cell.angle_gamma   90.00
#
_symmetry.space_group_name_H-M   'P 1'
#
loop_
_entity.id
_entity.type
_entity.pdbx_description
1 polymer ?
#
loop_
_entity_poly.entity_id
_entity_poly.type
_entity_poly.pdbx_seq_one_letter_code
_entity_poly.pdbx_strand_id
1 'polypeptide(L)'
;MAGLGWGVLMPVGIALARYFKKHDPFWFYAHISVQGVGFVLGVAGVVAGFKLNDDVPGGDTHQAIGITVLVLGCLQVLAFLARPDKSSKVRRYWNWYHHNVGRAAVACAAANIFIGLNIAHEGNAARAGYGIFLVVLALVAVFLEVKLWRSRRSG
;
A
#
# COMPACT_ATOMS: atom_id res chain seq x y z
N MET A 1 8.26 9.15 -7.99
CA MET A 1 7.01 9.50 -7.26
C MET A 1 6.20 8.27 -6.84
N ALA A 2 5.86 7.34 -7.76
CA ALA A 2 5.10 6.14 -7.42
C ALA A 2 5.76 5.23 -6.37
N GLY A 3 7.10 5.09 -6.39
CA GLY A 3 7.83 4.33 -5.37
C GLY A 3 7.62 4.86 -3.94
N LEU A 4 7.68 6.18 -3.75
CA LEU A 4 7.40 6.80 -2.45
C LEU A 4 5.90 6.67 -2.09
N GLY A 5 5.01 7.03 -3.04
CA GLY A 5 3.57 7.04 -2.81
C GLY A 5 3.00 5.66 -2.51
N TRP A 6 3.17 4.71 -3.41
CA TRP A 6 2.58 3.38 -3.30
C TRP A 6 3.51 2.32 -2.69
N GLY A 7 4.82 2.48 -2.83
CA GLY A 7 5.80 1.55 -2.25
C GLY A 7 6.10 1.78 -0.78
N VAL A 8 6.01 3.02 -0.29
CA VAL A 8 6.39 3.38 1.09
C VAL A 8 5.20 3.86 1.90
N LEU A 9 4.48 4.89 1.43
CA LEU A 9 3.39 5.48 2.23
C LEU A 9 2.21 4.50 2.40
N MET A 10 1.86 3.70 1.39
CA MET A 10 0.76 2.74 1.50
C MET A 10 0.97 1.70 2.61
N PRO A 11 2.12 0.99 2.69
CA PRO A 11 2.39 0.11 3.81
C PRO A 11 2.42 0.81 5.17
N VAL A 12 2.94 2.05 5.25
CA VAL A 12 2.93 2.85 6.50
C VAL A 12 1.49 3.16 6.93
N GLY A 13 0.63 3.57 6.01
CA GLY A 13 -0.80 3.78 6.26
C GLY A 13 -1.50 2.53 6.80
N ILE A 14 -1.20 1.35 6.25
CA ILE A 14 -1.70 0.06 6.75
C ILE A 14 -1.21 -0.20 8.18
N ALA A 15 0.06 0.03 8.47
CA ALA A 15 0.62 -0.16 9.81
C ALA A 15 -0.06 0.75 10.84
N LEU A 16 -0.30 2.02 10.50
CA LEU A 16 -1.06 2.96 11.35
C LEU A 16 -2.45 2.41 11.68
N ALA A 17 -3.21 1.97 10.67
CA ALA A 17 -4.54 1.41 10.88
C ALA A 17 -4.54 0.10 11.69
N ARG A 18 -3.48 -0.72 11.58
CA ARG A 18 -3.38 -2.01 12.26
C ARG A 18 -3.00 -1.88 13.74
N TYR A 19 -1.98 -1.07 14.03
CA TYR A 19 -1.31 -1.06 15.33
C TYR A 19 -1.77 0.08 16.23
N PHE A 20 -2.26 1.19 15.68
CA PHE A 20 -2.73 2.33 16.47
C PHE A 20 -4.24 2.32 16.70
N LYS A 21 -4.96 1.26 16.31
CA LYS A 21 -6.44 1.15 16.37
C LYS A 21 -7.06 1.44 17.74
N LYS A 22 -6.30 1.28 18.84
CA LYS A 22 -6.74 1.63 20.21
C LYS A 22 -6.85 3.15 20.43
N HIS A 23 -6.16 3.95 19.63
CA HIS A 23 -6.15 5.41 19.70
C HIS A 23 -7.17 5.98 18.72
N ASP A 24 -8.46 5.76 18.96
CA ASP A 24 -9.56 6.41 18.19
C ASP A 24 -9.69 7.87 18.67
N PRO A 25 -9.83 8.87 17.77
CA PRO A 25 -9.93 8.77 16.31
C PRO A 25 -8.59 8.90 15.56
N PHE A 26 -7.46 9.05 16.26
CA PHE A 26 -6.14 9.29 15.68
C PHE A 26 -5.76 8.29 14.58
N TRP A 27 -5.92 6.99 14.82
CA TRP A 27 -5.54 5.96 13.84
C TRP A 27 -6.24 6.14 12.49
N PHE A 28 -7.50 6.58 12.53
CA PHE A 28 -8.34 6.73 11.34
C PHE A 28 -7.85 7.91 10.51
N TYR A 29 -7.66 9.07 11.14
CA TYR A 29 -7.15 10.26 10.46
C TYR A 29 -5.72 10.04 9.94
N ALA A 30 -4.83 9.48 10.76
CA ALA A 30 -3.47 9.18 10.34
C ALA A 30 -3.45 8.22 9.13
N HIS A 31 -4.28 7.16 9.16
CA HIS A 31 -4.42 6.24 8.03
C HIS A 31 -4.89 6.97 6.76
N ILE A 32 -6.04 7.65 6.79
CA ILE A 32 -6.61 8.26 5.58
C ILE A 32 -5.71 9.38 5.02
N SER A 33 -5.03 10.15 5.88
CA SER A 33 -4.11 11.19 5.45
C SER A 33 -2.89 10.62 4.72
N VAL A 34 -2.24 9.61 5.30
CA VAL A 34 -1.08 8.94 4.68
C VAL A 34 -1.49 8.24 3.38
N GLN A 35 -2.63 7.53 3.38
CA GLN A 35 -3.16 6.88 2.16
C GLN A 35 -3.52 7.90 1.09
N GLY A 36 -4.12 9.04 1.45
CA GLY A 36 -4.49 10.09 0.52
C GLY A 36 -3.27 10.70 -0.18
N VAL A 37 -2.25 11.08 0.59
CA VAL A 37 -0.97 11.58 0.03
C VAL A 37 -0.31 10.52 -0.84
N GLY A 38 -0.24 9.28 -0.36
CA GLY A 38 0.32 8.17 -1.12
C GLY A 38 -0.42 7.92 -2.44
N PHE A 39 -1.75 8.04 -2.44
CA PHE A 39 -2.59 7.85 -3.62
C PHE A 39 -2.31 8.91 -4.68
N VAL A 40 -2.31 10.19 -4.28
CA VAL A 40 -2.03 11.32 -5.20
C VAL A 40 -0.63 11.22 -5.79
N LEU A 41 0.39 10.93 -4.98
CA LEU A 41 1.77 10.75 -5.47
C LEU A 41 1.90 9.55 -6.42
N GLY A 42 1.15 8.48 -6.17
CA GLY A 42 1.11 7.32 -7.05
C GLY A 42 0.44 7.61 -8.39
N VAL A 43 -0.72 8.27 -8.39
CA VAL A 43 -1.39 8.74 -9.61
C VAL A 43 -0.48 9.65 -10.43
N ALA A 44 0.18 10.63 -9.79
CA ALA A 44 1.13 11.50 -10.46
C ALA A 44 2.30 10.70 -11.08
N GLY A 45 2.78 9.66 -10.38
CA GLY A 45 3.79 8.75 -10.91
C GLY A 45 3.32 7.92 -12.11
N VAL A 46 2.08 7.41 -12.09
CA VAL A 46 1.49 6.69 -13.22
C VAL A 46 1.31 7.60 -14.44
N VAL A 47 0.79 8.82 -14.25
CA VAL A 47 0.66 9.81 -15.32
C VAL A 47 2.02 10.16 -15.93
N ALA A 48 3.05 10.33 -15.10
CA ALA A 48 4.41 10.55 -15.59
C ALA A 48 4.93 9.34 -16.38
N GLY A 49 4.68 8.12 -15.89
CA GLY A 49 5.06 6.87 -16.58
C GLY A 49 4.46 6.75 -17.98
N PHE A 50 3.18 7.06 -18.15
CA PHE A 50 2.54 7.06 -19.48
C PHE A 50 3.13 8.09 -20.44
N LYS A 51 3.65 9.22 -19.94
CA LYS A 51 4.31 10.24 -20.77
C LYS A 51 5.72 9.84 -21.20
N LEU A 52 6.36 8.97 -20.43
CA LEU A 52 7.71 8.43 -20.67
C LEU A 52 7.67 7.08 -21.38
N ASN A 53 6.53 6.69 -21.95
CA ASN A 53 6.32 5.34 -22.46
C ASN A 53 7.22 5.06 -23.66
N ASP A 54 8.38 4.49 -23.38
CA ASP A 54 9.36 4.01 -24.36
C ASP A 54 9.20 2.50 -24.53
N ASP A 55 9.40 2.00 -25.75
CA ASP A 55 9.25 0.58 -26.08
C ASP A 55 10.48 -0.21 -25.58
N VAL A 56 10.46 -0.55 -24.29
CA VAL A 56 11.57 -1.20 -23.57
C VAL A 56 11.19 -2.60 -23.09
N PRO A 57 12.15 -3.56 -23.06
CA PRO A 57 11.89 -4.90 -22.55
C PRO A 57 11.30 -4.89 -21.13
N GLY A 58 10.11 -5.47 -20.97
CA GLY A 58 9.39 -5.51 -19.69
C GLY A 58 8.47 -4.30 -19.43
N GLY A 59 8.48 -3.27 -20.28
CA GLY A 59 7.63 -2.08 -20.21
C GLY A 59 6.13 -2.43 -20.12
N ASP A 60 5.65 -3.31 -21.01
CA ASP A 60 4.25 -3.76 -21.02
C ASP A 60 3.83 -4.41 -19.70
N THR A 61 4.71 -5.22 -19.10
CA THR A 61 4.43 -5.87 -17.82
C THR A 61 4.38 -4.85 -16.69
N HIS A 62 5.32 -3.90 -16.65
CA HIS A 62 5.33 -2.82 -15.67
C HIS A 62 4.09 -1.93 -15.77
N GLN A 63 3.68 -1.60 -17.00
CA GLN A 63 2.50 -0.81 -17.27
C GLN A 63 1.23 -1.57 -16.86
N ALA A 64 1.07 -2.84 -17.24
CA ALA A 64 -0.10 -3.65 -16.90
C ALA A 64 -0.26 -3.82 -15.38
N ILE A 65 0.83 -4.08 -14.65
CA ILE A 65 0.79 -4.16 -13.18
C ILE A 65 0.54 -2.77 -12.59
N GLY A 66 1.13 -1.71 -13.14
CA GLY A 66 0.88 -0.32 -12.70
C GLY A 66 -0.58 0.10 -12.81
N ILE A 67 -1.23 -0.22 -13.94
CA ILE A 67 -2.67 -0.03 -14.14
C ILE A 67 -3.46 -0.88 -13.14
N THR A 68 -3.08 -2.13 -12.93
CA THR A 68 -3.72 -3.01 -11.93
C THR A 68 -3.68 -2.37 -10.54
N VAL A 69 -2.51 -1.85 -10.11
CA VAL A 69 -2.38 -1.16 -8.82
C VAL A 69 -3.24 0.10 -8.77
N LEU A 70 -3.33 0.87 -9.85
CA LEU A 70 -4.21 2.05 -9.93
C LEU A 70 -5.68 1.66 -9.72
N VAL A 71 -6.16 0.63 -10.42
CA VAL A 71 -7.53 0.12 -10.28
C VAL A 71 -7.79 -0.32 -8.84
N LEU A 72 -6.89 -1.11 -8.25
CA LEU A 72 -7.02 -1.55 -6.86
C LEU A 72 -7.00 -0.36 -5.88
N GLY A 73 -6.19 0.67 -6.15
CA GLY A 73 -6.15 1.91 -5.38
C GLY A 73 -7.47 2.70 -5.46
N CYS A 74 -8.04 2.85 -6.66
CA CYS A 74 -9.36 3.47 -6.85
C CYS A 74 -10.45 2.69 -6.09
N LEU A 75 -10.41 1.35 -6.13
CA LEU A 75 -11.30 0.50 -5.34
C LEU A 75 -11.16 0.76 -3.83
N GLN A 76 -9.96 1.05 -3.31
CA GLN A 76 -9.78 1.45 -1.91
C GLN A 76 -10.42 2.81 -1.60
N VAL A 77 -10.31 3.79 -2.51
CA VAL A 77 -10.98 5.10 -2.35
C VAL A 77 -12.49 4.92 -2.34
N LEU A 78 -13.04 4.11 -3.25
CA LEU A 78 -14.46 3.77 -3.25
C LEU A 78 -14.88 3.03 -1.98
N ALA A 79 -14.04 2.13 -1.44
CA ALA A 79 -14.28 1.48 -0.16
C ALA A 79 -14.42 2.51 0.97
N PHE A 80 -13.56 3.53 1.00
CA PHE A 80 -13.65 4.61 1.98
C PHE A 80 -14.96 5.41 1.85
N LEU A 81 -15.39 5.75 0.63
CA LEU A 81 -16.64 6.48 0.40
C LEU A 81 -17.87 5.64 0.77
N ALA A 82 -17.84 4.33 0.49
CA ALA A 82 -18.90 3.38 0.80
C ALA A 82 -18.78 2.77 2.20
N ARG A 83 -18.01 3.39 3.11
CA ARG A 83 -17.70 2.86 4.45
C ARG A 83 -18.98 2.74 5.30
N PRO A 84 -19.45 1.52 5.65
CA PRO A 84 -20.68 1.36 6.44
C PRO A 84 -20.49 1.78 7.89
N ASP A 85 -21.59 2.07 8.57
CA ASP A 85 -21.61 2.32 10.02
C ASP A 85 -21.05 1.12 10.83
N LYS A 86 -20.47 1.42 12.00
CA LYS A 86 -19.84 0.42 12.88
C LYS A 86 -20.83 -0.67 13.34
N SER A 87 -22.14 -0.37 13.44
CA SER A 87 -23.18 -1.32 13.85
C SER A 87 -23.73 -2.21 12.72
N SER A 88 -23.42 -1.87 11.45
CA SER A 88 -23.99 -2.56 10.29
C SER A 88 -23.42 -3.98 10.11
N LYS A 89 -24.27 -4.96 9.81
CA LYS A 89 -23.83 -6.33 9.45
C LYS A 89 -22.96 -6.33 8.18
N VAL A 90 -23.19 -5.39 7.26
CA VAL A 90 -22.41 -5.23 6.02
C VAL A 90 -20.97 -4.80 6.31
N ARG A 91 -20.73 -4.13 7.46
CA ARG A 91 -19.40 -3.71 7.91
C ARG A 91 -18.40 -4.86 7.92
N ARG A 92 -18.85 -6.07 8.25
CA ARG A 92 -18.01 -7.27 8.21
C ARG A 92 -17.50 -7.49 6.78
N TYR A 93 -18.38 -7.69 5.80
CA TYR A 93 -17.98 -7.94 4.40
C TYR A 93 -17.13 -6.81 3.82
N TRP A 94 -17.48 -5.56 4.14
CA TRP A 94 -16.68 -4.39 3.78
C TRP A 94 -15.25 -4.50 4.32
N ASN A 95 -15.05 -4.92 5.58
CA ASN A 95 -13.70 -5.10 6.15
C ASN A 95 -12.93 -6.20 5.40
N TRP A 96 -13.58 -7.32 5.05
CA TRP A 96 -12.94 -8.39 4.28
C TRP A 96 -12.47 -7.89 2.92
N TYR A 97 -13.35 -7.21 2.20
CA TYR A 97 -13.03 -6.59 0.91
C TYR A 97 -11.89 -5.57 1.03
N HIS A 98 -12.05 -4.56 1.90
CA HIS A 98 -11.10 -3.47 2.07
C HIS A 98 -9.70 -3.99 2.43
N HIS A 99 -9.60 -4.90 3.41
CA HIS A 99 -8.31 -5.42 3.84
C HIS A 99 -7.62 -6.28 2.76
N ASN A 100 -8.35 -7.18 2.09
CA ASN A 100 -7.73 -8.10 1.14
C ASN A 100 -7.33 -7.38 -0.15
N VAL A 101 -8.19 -6.50 -0.67
CA VAL A 101 -7.87 -5.69 -1.85
C VAL A 101 -6.73 -4.71 -1.55
N GLY A 102 -6.70 -4.12 -0.35
CA GLY A 102 -5.60 -3.23 0.07
C GLY A 102 -4.25 -3.96 0.17
N ARG A 103 -4.24 -5.20 0.68
CA ARG A 103 -3.03 -6.03 0.71
C ARG A 103 -2.57 -6.44 -0.68
N ALA A 104 -3.49 -6.82 -1.56
CA ALA A 104 -3.19 -7.14 -2.94
C ALA A 104 -2.57 -5.92 -3.66
N ALA A 105 -3.14 -4.73 -3.48
CA ALA A 105 -2.62 -3.49 -4.05
C ALA A 105 -1.16 -3.23 -3.64
N VAL A 106 -0.83 -3.37 -2.35
CA VAL A 106 0.54 -3.17 -1.85
C VAL A 106 1.50 -4.25 -2.36
N ALA A 107 1.08 -5.51 -2.44
CA ALA A 107 1.90 -6.58 -2.99
C ALA A 107 2.23 -6.35 -4.47
N CYS A 108 1.20 -6.00 -5.27
CA CYS A 108 1.38 -5.64 -6.68
C CYS A 108 2.26 -4.39 -6.83
N ALA A 109 2.08 -3.36 -5.99
CA ALA A 109 2.92 -2.16 -6.01
C ALA A 109 4.39 -2.48 -5.74
N ALA A 110 4.67 -3.33 -4.75
CA ALA A 110 6.04 -3.75 -4.44
C ALA A 110 6.69 -4.51 -5.60
N ALA A 111 5.99 -5.48 -6.19
CA ALA A 111 6.47 -6.17 -7.39
C ALA A 111 6.72 -5.19 -8.54
N ASN A 112 5.79 -4.26 -8.77
CA ASN A 112 5.90 -3.30 -9.85
C ASN A 112 7.09 -2.35 -9.70
N ILE A 113 7.45 -1.99 -8.46
CA ILE A 113 8.62 -1.15 -8.18
C ILE A 113 9.91 -1.89 -8.55
N PHE A 114 10.05 -3.17 -8.21
CA PHE A 114 11.22 -3.94 -8.62
C PHE A 114 11.34 -4.04 -10.14
N ILE A 115 10.23 -4.27 -10.84
CA ILE A 115 10.19 -4.29 -12.31
C ILE A 115 10.60 -2.92 -12.86
N GLY A 116 10.03 -1.82 -12.34
CA GLY A 116 10.37 -0.47 -12.77
C GLY A 116 11.85 -0.11 -12.54
N LEU A 117 12.44 -0.52 -11.41
CA LEU A 117 13.87 -0.34 -11.15
C LEU A 117 14.76 -1.19 -12.08
N ASN A 118 14.27 -2.32 -12.58
CA ASN A 118 14.99 -3.11 -13.58
C ASN A 118 14.96 -2.43 -14.95
N ILE A 119 13.78 -1.97 -15.37
CA ILE A 119 13.57 -1.29 -16.66
C ILE A 119 14.34 0.03 -16.73
N ALA A 120 14.34 0.81 -15.65
CA ALA A 120 15.10 2.05 -15.55
C ALA A 120 16.61 1.84 -15.42
N HIS A 121 17.10 0.58 -15.46
CA HIS A 121 18.51 0.22 -15.27
C HIS A 121 19.13 0.80 -13.99
N GLU A 122 18.31 0.98 -12.96
CA GLU A 122 18.76 1.56 -11.68
C GLU A 122 19.82 0.68 -11.02
N GLY A 123 20.70 1.29 -10.24
CA GLY A 123 21.78 0.57 -9.58
C GLY A 123 21.29 -0.47 -8.58
N ASN A 124 22.11 -1.49 -8.30
CA ASN A 124 21.81 -2.52 -7.29
C ASN A 124 21.50 -1.92 -5.90
N ALA A 125 22.06 -0.76 -5.58
CA ALA A 125 21.78 -0.04 -4.35
C ALA A 125 20.30 0.36 -4.21
N ALA A 126 19.62 0.79 -5.28
CA ALA A 126 18.21 1.18 -5.23
C ALA A 126 17.30 -0.02 -4.94
N ARG A 127 17.56 -1.15 -5.61
CA ARG A 127 16.83 -2.41 -5.39
C ARG A 127 17.07 -2.95 -3.98
N ALA A 128 18.34 -2.96 -3.55
CA ALA A 128 18.71 -3.39 -2.21
C ALA A 128 18.07 -2.50 -1.14
N GLY A 129 18.10 -1.18 -1.32
CA GLY A 129 17.47 -0.22 -0.41
C GLY A 129 15.97 -0.47 -0.25
N TYR A 130 15.25 -0.65 -1.36
CA TYR A 130 13.82 -0.97 -1.29
C TYR A 130 13.55 -2.35 -0.68
N GLY A 131 14.37 -3.36 -1.01
CA GLY A 131 14.29 -4.68 -0.39
C GLY A 131 14.51 -4.64 1.13
N ILE A 132 15.55 -3.93 1.60
CA ILE A 132 15.83 -3.73 3.01
C ILE A 132 14.65 -3.03 3.70
N PHE A 133 14.07 -2.00 3.08
CA PHE A 133 12.89 -1.33 3.60
C PHE A 133 11.73 -2.32 3.83
N LEU A 134 11.44 -3.19 2.86
CA LEU A 134 10.38 -4.20 3.00
C LEU A 134 10.67 -5.22 4.12
N VAL A 135 11.94 -5.65 4.23
CA VAL A 135 12.37 -6.57 5.30
C VAL A 135 12.21 -5.92 6.68
N VAL A 136 12.68 -4.68 6.85
CA VAL A 136 12.53 -3.93 8.12
C VAL A 136 11.06 -3.77 8.47
N LEU A 137 10.22 -3.39 7.50
CA LEU A 137 8.79 -3.28 7.70
C LEU A 137 8.15 -4.60 8.15
N ALA A 138 8.54 -5.72 7.53
CA ALA A 138 8.05 -7.04 7.90
C ALA A 138 8.49 -7.44 9.32
N LEU A 139 9.75 -7.20 9.70
CA LEU A 139 10.25 -7.48 11.05
C LEU A 139 9.51 -6.65 12.11
N VAL A 140 9.32 -5.36 11.85
CA VAL A 140 8.55 -4.47 12.74
C VAL A 140 7.10 -4.97 12.86
N ALA A 141 6.48 -5.36 11.74
CA ALA A 141 5.12 -5.89 11.75
C ALA A 141 5.01 -7.19 12.56
N VAL A 142 5.95 -8.12 12.40
CA VAL A 142 6.00 -9.36 13.19
C VAL A 142 6.12 -9.06 14.67
N PHE A 143 7.06 -8.19 15.05
CA PHE A 143 7.24 -7.78 16.44
C PHE A 143 5.97 -7.16 17.04
N LEU A 144 5.33 -6.23 16.33
CA LEU A 144 4.10 -5.59 16.77
C LEU A 144 2.92 -6.55 16.85
N GLU A 145 2.82 -7.54 15.95
CA GLU A 145 1.77 -8.56 16.05
C GLU A 145 1.97 -9.52 17.21
N VAL A 146 3.20 -9.91 17.53
CA VAL A 146 3.48 -10.70 18.74
C VAL A 146 3.04 -9.93 19.98
N LYS A 147 3.37 -8.63 20.07
CA LYS A 147 2.94 -7.77 21.19
C LYS A 147 1.42 -7.65 21.26
N LEU A 148 0.77 -7.42 20.13
CA LEU A 148 -0.69 -7.26 20.09
C LEU A 148 -1.42 -8.57 20.46
N TRP A 149 -0.93 -9.70 19.99
CA TRP A 149 -1.48 -11.01 20.33
C TRP A 149 -1.36 -11.32 21.83
N ARG A 150 -0.20 -11.01 22.44
CA ARG A 150 -0.02 -11.13 23.89
C ARG A 150 -1.00 -10.24 24.66
N SER A 151 -1.15 -8.97 24.26
CA SER A 151 -2.09 -8.04 24.89
C SER A 151 -3.56 -8.47 24.79
N ARG A 152 -3.95 -9.23 23.76
CA ARG A 152 -5.32 -9.75 23.61
C ARG A 152 -5.60 -10.99 24.45
N ARG A 153 -4.56 -11.68 24.94
CA ARG A 153 -4.68 -12.85 25.82
C ARG A 153 -4.68 -12.48 27.30
N SER A 154 -4.14 -11.31 27.63
CA SER A 154 -3.95 -10.85 29.02
C SER A 154 -5.10 -9.99 29.55
N GLY A 155 -6.18 -9.81 28.79
CA GLY A 155 -7.37 -9.06 29.19
C GLY A 155 -8.61 -9.78 28.70
#